data_AF-A0A0P0VP64-F1
#
_entry.id   AF-A0A0P0VP64-F1
#
_cell.length_a   1.000
_cell.length_b   1.000
_cell.length_c   1.000
_cell.angle_alpha   90.00
_cell.angle_beta   90.00
_cell.angle_gamma   90.00
#
_symmetry.space_group_name_H-M   'P 1'
#
loop_
_entity.id
_entity.type
_entity.pdbx_description
1 polymer ?
#
loop_
_entity_poly.entity_id
_entity_poly.type
_entity_poly.pdbx_seq_one_letter_code
_entity_poly.pdbx_strand_id
1 'polypeptide(L)'
;TPCNTQYPLWHARVRARLICWSRVSLICLLDRYVFHYEFAIDPRKGSPAAAAAVGAATELQKHVAFFDSNHDGIISFSETYEGFRALGFGVVTSRFSATVINGALGTKTRPENATASRFSIYIENIHKGVHGSDTGAFDSEGRFVNEKFDEIFTKHAKTVPDGLTAAELDEMLRANREPKDYKGWVGASTEWETTFKLGKDKDGFLRKDTVRTVYDGSFFSKVASKKKGPSANQA
;
A
#
# COMPACT_ATOMS: atom_id res chain seq x y z
N THR A 1 -29.99 -34.19 18.73
CA THR A 1 -29.61 -33.46 17.50
C THR A 1 -28.39 -32.61 17.81
N PRO A 2 -27.17 -32.95 17.34
CA PRO A 2 -26.02 -32.08 17.55
C PRO A 2 -26.10 -30.92 16.57
N CYS A 3 -26.14 -29.70 17.09
CA CYS A 3 -26.14 -28.47 16.33
C CYS A 3 -24.78 -28.30 15.63
N ASN A 4 -24.79 -28.44 14.32
CA ASN A 4 -23.60 -28.42 13.47
C ASN A 4 -23.19 -26.96 13.15
N THR A 5 -22.48 -26.32 14.08
CA THR A 5 -21.97 -24.94 13.91
C THR A 5 -20.65 -24.87 13.12
N GLN A 6 -20.12 -25.99 12.64
CA GLN A 6 -18.85 -26.03 11.90
C GLN A 6 -19.01 -25.80 10.38
N TYR A 7 -20.20 -26.04 9.84
CA TYR A 7 -20.50 -25.87 8.41
C TYR A 7 -20.47 -24.42 7.88
N PRO A 8 -21.03 -23.39 8.57
CA PRO A 8 -21.08 -22.04 8.01
C PRO A 8 -19.69 -21.39 7.89
N LEU A 9 -18.76 -21.68 8.82
CA LEU A 9 -17.39 -21.13 8.79
C LEU A 9 -16.54 -21.73 7.67
N TRP A 10 -16.74 -23.01 7.32
CA TRP A 10 -16.02 -23.65 6.23
C TRP A 10 -16.41 -23.06 4.87
N HIS A 11 -17.71 -22.86 4.64
CA HIS A 11 -18.20 -22.23 3.40
C HIS A 11 -17.77 -20.76 3.27
N ALA A 12 -17.69 -20.00 4.37
CA ALA A 12 -17.19 -18.62 4.33
C ALA A 12 -15.71 -18.55 3.91
N ARG A 13 -14.86 -19.42 4.47
CA ARG A 13 -13.44 -19.51 4.11
C ARG A 13 -13.24 -19.97 2.66
N VAL A 14 -14.04 -20.94 2.19
CA VAL A 14 -13.96 -21.43 0.80
C VAL A 14 -14.47 -20.38 -0.19
N ARG A 15 -15.56 -19.67 0.11
CA ARG A 15 -16.04 -18.55 -0.72
C ARG A 15 -15.04 -17.40 -0.79
N ALA A 16 -14.40 -17.05 0.33
CA ALA A 16 -13.33 -16.03 0.34
C ALA A 16 -12.14 -16.46 -0.53
N ARG A 17 -11.74 -17.75 -0.47
CA ARG A 17 -10.66 -18.31 -1.30
C ARG A 17 -11.03 -18.38 -2.79
N LEU A 18 -12.27 -18.71 -3.13
CA LEU A 18 -12.76 -18.78 -4.52
C LEU A 18 -12.94 -17.39 -5.14
N ILE A 19 -13.42 -16.40 -4.38
CA ILE A 19 -13.49 -15.00 -4.82
C ILE A 19 -12.07 -14.42 -4.99
N CYS A 20 -11.13 -14.83 -4.13
CA CYS A 20 -9.71 -14.52 -4.30
C CYS A 20 -9.18 -15.14 -5.60
N TRP A 21 -9.47 -16.42 -5.90
CA TRP A 21 -9.01 -17.10 -7.11
C TRP A 21 -9.62 -16.58 -8.42
N SER A 22 -10.93 -16.27 -8.45
CA SER A 22 -11.57 -15.72 -9.67
C SER A 22 -11.09 -14.31 -9.98
N ARG A 23 -10.82 -13.50 -8.94
CA ARG A 23 -10.17 -12.19 -9.10
C ARG A 23 -8.70 -12.32 -9.50
N VAL A 24 -7.96 -13.29 -8.96
CA VAL A 24 -6.58 -13.58 -9.39
C VAL A 24 -6.55 -13.95 -10.88
N SER A 25 -7.51 -14.71 -11.41
CA SER A 25 -7.56 -15.04 -12.85
C SER A 25 -7.79 -13.81 -13.74
N LEU A 26 -8.69 -12.91 -13.35
CA LEU A 26 -8.88 -11.62 -14.06
C LEU A 26 -7.65 -10.71 -13.92
N ILE A 27 -7.00 -10.71 -12.75
CA ILE A 27 -5.74 -10.01 -12.50
C ILE A 27 -4.62 -10.61 -13.36
N CYS A 28 -4.55 -11.92 -13.58
CA CYS A 28 -3.59 -12.57 -14.47
C CYS A 28 -3.83 -12.21 -15.95
N LEU A 29 -5.08 -12.01 -16.36
CA LEU A 29 -5.41 -11.52 -17.72
C LEU A 29 -5.04 -10.04 -17.89
N LEU A 30 -5.32 -9.21 -16.88
CA LEU A 30 -4.84 -7.83 -16.82
C LEU A 30 -3.32 -7.77 -16.80
N ASP A 31 -2.66 -8.68 -16.08
CA ASP A 31 -1.21 -8.80 -16.01
C ASP A 31 -0.61 -9.06 -17.39
N ARG A 32 -1.18 -9.99 -18.18
CA ARG A 32 -0.75 -10.17 -19.57
C ARG A 32 -0.98 -8.92 -20.42
N TYR A 33 -2.07 -8.18 -20.19
CA TYR A 33 -2.38 -6.97 -20.96
C TYR A 33 -1.48 -5.78 -20.58
N VAL A 34 -1.29 -5.51 -19.29
CA VAL A 34 -0.45 -4.41 -18.78
C VAL A 34 1.01 -4.66 -19.15
N PHE A 35 1.53 -5.87 -18.88
CA PHE A 35 2.92 -6.21 -19.15
C PHE A 35 3.24 -6.24 -20.66
N HIS A 36 2.27 -6.51 -21.54
CA HIS A 36 2.47 -6.40 -22.99
C HIS A 36 2.31 -4.97 -23.53
N TYR A 37 1.53 -4.10 -22.89
CA TYR A 37 1.32 -2.73 -23.37
C TYR A 37 2.48 -1.77 -23.02
N GLU A 38 3.26 -2.06 -21.97
CA GLU A 38 4.30 -1.12 -21.47
C GLU A 38 5.63 -1.16 -22.25
N PHE A 39 5.91 -2.19 -23.06
CA PHE A 39 7.14 -2.25 -23.88
C PHE A 39 7.16 -1.26 -25.08
N ALA A 40 6.24 -0.30 -25.16
CA ALA A 40 6.13 0.62 -26.28
C ALA A 40 6.20 2.13 -25.95
N ILE A 41 6.52 2.56 -24.72
CA ILE A 41 6.56 3.99 -24.35
C ILE A 41 7.93 4.41 -23.79
N ASP A 42 8.56 5.43 -24.41
CA ASP A 42 9.86 6.01 -24.06
C ASP A 42 9.78 6.89 -22.79
N PRO A 43 10.56 6.60 -21.72
CA PRO A 43 10.50 7.30 -20.43
C PRO A 43 11.27 8.65 -20.37
N ARG A 44 11.51 9.37 -21.47
CA ARG A 44 12.37 10.58 -21.47
C ARG A 44 11.66 11.94 -21.59
N LYS A 45 10.61 12.19 -20.81
CA LYS A 45 10.06 13.57 -20.65
C LYS A 45 9.66 13.89 -19.22
N GLY A 46 10.65 14.03 -18.34
CA GLY A 46 10.47 14.77 -17.09
C GLY A 46 10.24 16.25 -17.37
N SER A 47 9.17 16.84 -16.82
CA SER A 47 8.90 18.28 -16.88
C SER A 47 9.54 18.99 -15.68
N PRO A 48 10.14 20.18 -15.83
CA PRO A 48 10.75 20.95 -14.74
C PRO A 48 9.78 21.31 -13.59
N ALA A 49 8.47 21.13 -13.75
CA ALA A 49 7.48 21.25 -12.67
C ALA A 49 7.67 20.20 -11.56
N ALA A 50 8.20 19.00 -11.86
CA ALA A 50 8.37 17.91 -10.90
C ALA A 50 9.43 18.24 -9.81
N ALA A 51 10.52 18.90 -10.20
CA ALA A 51 11.62 19.23 -9.27
C ALA A 51 11.26 20.34 -8.27
N ALA A 52 10.44 21.32 -8.68
CA ALA A 52 9.98 22.40 -7.79
C ALA A 52 8.96 21.93 -6.73
N ALA A 53 8.29 20.79 -6.97
CA ALA A 53 7.27 20.24 -6.08
C ALA A 53 7.82 19.55 -4.82
N VAL A 54 9.11 19.18 -4.77
CA VAL A 54 9.69 18.43 -3.64
C VAL A 54 9.59 19.19 -2.30
N GLY A 55 9.70 20.52 -2.33
CA GLY A 55 9.51 21.38 -1.15
C GLY A 55 8.05 21.56 -0.71
N ALA A 56 7.10 21.29 -1.62
CA ALA A 56 5.65 21.44 -1.40
C ALA A 56 4.91 20.09 -1.34
N ALA A 57 5.64 18.98 -1.40
CA ALA A 57 5.03 17.66 -1.47
C ALA A 57 4.29 17.32 -0.17
N THR A 58 3.06 16.80 -0.31
CA THR A 58 2.29 16.28 0.80
C THR A 58 2.93 15.02 1.37
N GLU A 59 2.63 14.68 2.62
CA GLU A 59 3.19 13.49 3.26
C GLU A 59 2.84 12.20 2.51
N LEU A 60 1.66 12.11 1.89
CA LEU A 60 1.30 10.98 1.05
C LEU A 60 2.14 10.94 -0.24
N GLN A 61 2.47 12.09 -0.84
CA GLN A 61 3.37 12.15 -1.99
C GLN A 61 4.77 11.67 -1.61
N LYS A 62 5.29 12.09 -0.45
CA LYS A 62 6.57 11.60 0.10
C LYS A 62 6.55 10.10 0.34
N HIS A 63 5.42 9.57 0.83
CA HIS A 63 5.23 8.14 1.06
C HIS A 63 5.38 7.31 -0.22
N VAL A 64 4.73 7.72 -1.32
CA VAL A 64 4.75 6.96 -2.57
C VAL A 64 5.99 7.23 -3.43
N ALA A 65 6.72 8.33 -3.20
CA ALA A 65 7.90 8.70 -3.97
C ALA A 65 9.02 7.65 -3.95
N PHE A 66 9.04 6.73 -2.97
CA PHE A 66 9.94 5.57 -3.00
C PHE A 66 9.81 4.73 -4.28
N PHE A 67 8.59 4.63 -4.83
CA PHE A 67 8.30 3.86 -6.03
C PHE A 67 8.53 4.64 -7.33
N ASP A 68 8.80 5.94 -7.27
CA ASP A 68 9.15 6.76 -8.44
C ASP A 68 10.68 6.83 -8.52
N SER A 69 11.25 5.85 -9.23
CA SER A 69 12.68 5.60 -9.24
C SER A 69 13.46 6.55 -10.14
N ASN A 70 12.80 7.09 -11.16
CA ASN A 70 13.37 8.07 -12.08
C ASN A 70 13.07 9.52 -11.67
N HIS A 71 12.21 9.72 -10.67
CA HIS A 71 11.83 11.02 -10.09
C HIS A 71 11.10 11.94 -11.07
N ASP A 72 10.29 11.39 -11.97
CA ASP A 72 9.49 12.16 -12.93
C ASP A 72 8.06 12.49 -12.45
N GLY A 73 7.67 11.99 -11.27
CA GLY A 73 6.35 12.17 -10.68
C GLY A 73 5.32 11.13 -11.13
N ILE A 74 5.72 10.11 -11.89
CA ILE A 74 4.86 9.09 -12.48
C ILE A 74 5.40 7.70 -12.13
N ILE A 75 4.66 6.93 -11.32
CA ILE A 75 5.03 5.56 -10.99
C ILE A 75 4.48 4.61 -12.07
N SER A 76 5.37 4.04 -12.87
CA SER A 76 5.04 3.00 -13.86
C SER A 76 4.76 1.65 -13.20
N PHE A 77 4.23 0.69 -13.97
CA PHE A 77 4.06 -0.68 -13.47
C PHE A 77 5.39 -1.30 -13.07
N SER A 78 6.42 -1.12 -13.91
CA SER A 78 7.76 -1.66 -13.69
C SER A 78 8.40 -1.11 -12.42
N GLU A 79 8.18 0.16 -12.10
CA GLU A 79 8.74 0.74 -10.89
C GLU A 79 8.01 0.29 -9.63
N THR A 80 6.68 0.13 -9.68
CA THR A 80 5.98 -0.54 -8.59
C THR A 80 6.55 -1.94 -8.38
N TYR A 81 6.71 -2.73 -9.45
CA TYR A 81 7.30 -4.06 -9.37
C TYR A 81 8.70 -4.02 -8.72
N GLU A 82 9.62 -3.19 -9.22
CA GLU A 82 10.99 -3.09 -8.70
C GLU A 82 11.02 -2.56 -7.25
N GLY A 83 10.11 -1.66 -6.89
CA GLY A 83 9.95 -1.21 -5.51
C GLY A 83 9.57 -2.36 -4.58
N PHE A 84 8.60 -3.21 -4.96
CA PHE A 84 8.29 -4.42 -4.19
C PHE A 84 9.45 -5.42 -4.16
N ARG A 85 10.24 -5.54 -5.24
CA ARG A 85 11.47 -6.35 -5.25
C ARG A 85 12.50 -5.82 -4.25
N ALA A 86 12.69 -4.50 -4.20
CA ALA A 86 13.60 -3.84 -3.27
C ALA A 86 13.16 -4.01 -1.80
N LEU A 87 11.85 -4.15 -1.55
CA LEU A 87 11.30 -4.47 -0.22
C LEU A 87 11.43 -5.95 0.15
N GLY A 88 11.92 -6.81 -0.76
CA GLY A 88 12.18 -8.22 -0.52
C GLY A 88 11.01 -9.15 -0.85
N PHE A 89 10.01 -8.68 -1.60
CA PHE A 89 8.92 -9.54 -2.08
C PHE A 89 9.38 -10.40 -3.27
N GLY A 90 8.85 -11.63 -3.36
CA GLY A 90 9.10 -12.55 -4.48
C GLY A 90 8.58 -12.03 -5.82
N VAL A 91 9.02 -12.62 -6.93
CA VAL A 91 8.61 -12.22 -8.30
C VAL A 91 7.09 -12.24 -8.46
N VAL A 92 6.44 -13.33 -8.04
CA VAL A 92 4.98 -13.50 -8.13
C VAL A 92 4.24 -12.43 -7.32
N THR A 93 4.65 -12.21 -6.07
CA THR A 93 4.01 -11.20 -5.22
C THR A 93 4.24 -9.79 -5.72
N SER A 94 5.44 -9.47 -6.19
CA SER A 94 5.76 -8.13 -6.72
C SER A 94 4.95 -7.82 -7.97
N ARG A 95 4.81 -8.80 -8.87
CA ARG A 95 4.00 -8.69 -10.08
C ARG A 95 2.52 -8.54 -9.74
N PHE A 96 2.00 -9.37 -8.83
CA PHE A 96 0.62 -9.27 -8.37
C PHE A 96 0.33 -7.91 -7.72
N SER A 97 1.22 -7.42 -6.85
CA SER A 97 1.09 -6.12 -6.21
C SER A 97 1.07 -4.98 -7.24
N ALA A 98 1.99 -4.98 -8.20
CA ALA A 98 2.01 -3.99 -9.27
C ALA A 98 0.69 -3.99 -10.07
N THR A 99 0.17 -5.16 -10.45
CA THR A 99 -1.12 -5.24 -11.16
C THR A 99 -2.28 -4.68 -10.35
N VAL A 100 -2.34 -4.98 -9.04
CA VAL A 100 -3.41 -4.49 -8.17
C VAL A 100 -3.30 -2.99 -7.96
N ILE A 101 -2.11 -2.49 -7.63
CA ILE A 101 -1.87 -1.08 -7.26
C ILE A 101 -2.00 -0.17 -8.48
N ASN A 102 -1.27 -0.45 -9.56
CA ASN A 102 -1.37 0.32 -10.80
C ASN A 102 -2.75 0.18 -11.45
N GLY A 103 -3.37 -1.00 -11.36
CA GLY A 103 -4.75 -1.21 -11.82
C GLY A 103 -5.79 -0.41 -11.03
N ALA A 104 -5.60 -0.22 -9.74
CA ALA A 104 -6.53 0.52 -8.88
C ALA A 104 -6.31 2.04 -8.91
N LEU A 105 -5.05 2.49 -8.98
CA LEU A 105 -4.69 3.90 -8.84
C LEU A 105 -4.39 4.61 -10.16
N GLY A 106 -4.02 3.87 -11.22
CA GLY A 106 -3.60 4.47 -12.49
C GLY A 106 -4.67 5.38 -13.07
N THR A 107 -5.91 4.88 -13.24
CA THR A 107 -7.02 5.69 -13.74
C THR A 107 -7.53 6.71 -12.72
N LYS A 108 -7.42 6.45 -11.42
CA LYS A 108 -7.89 7.34 -10.35
C LYS A 108 -7.04 8.61 -10.23
N THR A 109 -5.74 8.49 -10.50
CA THR A 109 -4.76 9.58 -10.38
C THR A 109 -4.45 10.26 -11.72
N ARG A 110 -4.89 9.69 -12.85
CA ARG A 110 -4.59 10.21 -14.18
C ARG A 110 -5.18 11.62 -14.43
N PRO A 111 -4.38 12.62 -14.83
CA PRO A 111 -4.88 13.90 -15.33
C PRO A 111 -5.45 13.78 -16.75
N GLU A 112 -6.34 14.69 -17.14
CA GLU A 112 -7.07 14.61 -18.43
C GLU A 112 -6.14 14.56 -19.66
N ASN A 113 -5.04 15.32 -19.63
CA ASN A 113 -4.08 15.42 -20.74
C ASN A 113 -2.89 14.45 -20.62
N ALA A 114 -3.00 13.43 -19.75
CA ALA A 114 -1.94 12.44 -19.55
C ALA A 114 -1.57 11.70 -20.85
N THR A 115 -0.28 11.52 -21.09
CA THR A 115 0.26 10.75 -22.23
C THR A 115 0.82 9.39 -21.83
N ALA A 116 1.16 9.17 -20.55
CA ALA A 116 1.66 7.88 -20.08
C ALA A 116 0.57 6.79 -20.08
N SER A 117 0.93 5.57 -19.70
CA SER A 117 -0.01 4.44 -19.59
C SER A 117 -1.22 4.79 -18.71
N ARG A 118 -2.39 4.21 -19.01
CA ARG A 118 -3.59 4.34 -18.15
C ARG A 118 -3.42 3.67 -16.78
N PHE A 119 -2.35 2.88 -16.63
CA PHE A 119 -1.96 2.21 -15.40
C PHE A 119 -0.83 2.94 -14.66
N SER A 120 -0.28 4.01 -15.23
CA SER A 120 0.70 4.87 -14.55
C SER A 120 0.01 5.67 -13.45
N ILE A 121 0.65 5.74 -12.29
CA ILE A 121 0.15 6.47 -11.12
C ILE A 121 0.81 7.85 -11.09
N TYR A 122 0.00 8.90 -11.05
CA TYR A 122 0.50 10.27 -11.01
C TYR A 122 0.57 10.75 -9.57
N ILE A 123 1.78 11.01 -9.07
CA ILE A 123 2.03 11.41 -7.67
C ILE A 123 1.31 12.71 -7.33
N GLU A 124 1.24 13.67 -8.26
CA GLU A 124 0.50 14.93 -8.07
C GLU A 124 -0.96 14.72 -7.61
N ASN A 125 -1.61 13.64 -8.07
CA ASN A 125 -3.00 13.33 -7.81
C ASN A 125 -3.17 12.17 -6.83
N ILE A 126 -2.12 11.75 -6.14
CA ILE A 126 -2.16 10.56 -5.26
C ILE A 126 -3.12 10.73 -4.08
N HIS A 127 -3.44 11.96 -3.68
CA HIS A 127 -4.49 12.26 -2.68
C HIS A 127 -5.85 11.68 -3.09
N LYS A 128 -6.14 11.57 -4.39
CA LYS A 128 -7.33 10.86 -4.89
C LYS A 128 -7.31 9.39 -4.51
N GLY A 129 -6.15 8.80 -4.21
CA GLY A 129 -5.96 7.43 -3.73
C GLY A 129 -6.59 7.18 -2.36
N VAL A 130 -6.65 8.18 -1.49
CA VAL A 130 -7.28 8.12 -0.16
C VAL A 130 -8.71 7.57 -0.29
N HIS A 131 -9.09 6.72 0.65
CA HIS A 131 -10.42 6.10 0.65
C HIS A 131 -11.02 6.01 2.05
N GLY A 132 -12.31 5.66 2.10
CA GLY A 132 -12.98 5.39 3.36
C GLY A 132 -12.31 4.24 4.11
N SER A 133 -12.64 4.12 5.39
CA SER A 133 -12.11 3.08 6.27
C SER A 133 -10.61 3.14 6.59
N ASP A 134 -9.91 4.16 6.09
CA ASP A 134 -8.55 4.50 6.51
C ASP A 134 -8.53 5.04 7.95
N THR A 135 -7.33 5.19 8.51
CA THR A 135 -7.13 5.77 9.84
C THR A 135 -7.41 7.28 9.90
N GLY A 136 -7.48 7.95 8.74
CA GLY A 136 -7.59 9.40 8.65
C GLY A 136 -6.30 10.16 9.02
N ALA A 137 -5.19 9.46 9.24
CA ALA A 137 -3.89 10.08 9.50
C ALA A 137 -3.24 10.68 8.25
N PHE A 138 -3.77 10.37 7.05
CA PHE A 138 -3.72 11.26 5.90
C PHE A 138 -5.10 11.91 5.73
N ASP A 139 -5.14 13.23 5.53
CA ASP A 139 -6.38 13.92 5.17
C ASP A 139 -6.72 13.74 3.68
N SER A 140 -7.83 14.34 3.22
CA SER A 140 -8.29 14.22 1.82
C SER A 140 -7.30 14.80 0.80
N GLU A 141 -6.37 15.64 1.23
CA GLU A 141 -5.32 16.24 0.39
C GLU A 141 -4.00 15.47 0.54
N GLY A 142 -3.96 14.38 1.31
CA GLY A 142 -2.77 13.57 1.56
C GLY A 142 -1.80 14.21 2.56
N ARG A 143 -2.24 15.20 3.34
CA ARG A 143 -1.44 15.80 4.41
C ARG A 143 -1.51 14.97 5.68
N PHE A 144 -0.43 14.97 6.44
CA PHE A 144 -0.37 14.27 7.70
C PHE A 144 -1.22 14.92 8.81
N VAL A 145 -2.05 14.13 9.50
CA VAL A 145 -2.86 14.57 10.64
C VAL A 145 -2.34 13.94 11.93
N ASN A 146 -1.73 14.77 12.79
CA ASN A 146 -1.06 14.30 14.00
C ASN A 146 -2.03 13.66 15.00
N GLU A 147 -3.17 14.30 15.21
CA GLU A 147 -4.18 13.86 16.17
C GLU A 147 -4.73 12.49 15.79
N LYS A 148 -5.00 12.27 14.49
CA LYS A 148 -5.49 10.98 13.98
C LYS A 148 -4.46 9.87 14.06
N PHE A 149 -3.19 10.21 13.90
CA PHE A 149 -2.11 9.25 14.13
C PHE A 149 -1.94 8.88 15.59
N ASP A 150 -2.04 9.83 16.51
CA ASP A 150 -1.97 9.56 17.95
C ASP A 150 -3.18 8.76 18.44
N GLU A 151 -4.37 8.99 17.85
CA GLU A 151 -5.57 8.19 18.10
C GLU A 151 -5.37 6.70 17.80
N ILE A 152 -4.57 6.32 16.79
CA ILE A 152 -4.30 4.90 16.46
C ILE A 152 -3.81 4.16 17.69
N PHE A 153 -2.79 4.69 18.36
CA PHE A 153 -2.16 4.03 19.50
C PHE A 153 -2.99 4.21 20.76
N THR A 154 -3.53 5.41 20.98
CA THR A 154 -4.36 5.70 22.17
C THR A 154 -5.60 4.80 22.24
N LYS A 155 -6.21 4.44 21.10
CA LYS A 155 -7.41 3.59 21.04
C LYS A 155 -7.11 2.10 21.00
N HIS A 156 -6.05 1.68 20.31
CA HIS A 156 -5.86 0.29 19.94
C HIS A 156 -4.63 -0.39 20.57
N ALA A 157 -3.61 0.36 21.00
CA ALA A 157 -2.39 -0.19 21.60
C ALA A 157 -2.61 -0.52 23.10
N LYS A 158 -3.29 -1.64 23.37
CA LYS A 158 -3.75 -2.06 24.70
C LYS A 158 -2.69 -2.86 25.46
N THR A 159 -1.78 -3.51 24.74
CA THR A 159 -0.72 -4.36 25.31
C THR A 159 0.48 -3.53 25.75
N VAL A 160 0.97 -2.64 24.87
CA VAL A 160 1.99 -1.63 25.17
C VAL A 160 1.57 -0.32 24.50
N PRO A 161 1.69 0.85 25.16
CA PRO A 161 1.08 2.10 24.69
C PRO A 161 1.62 2.62 23.35
N ASP A 162 2.80 2.17 22.94
CA ASP A 162 3.52 2.62 21.75
C ASP A 162 3.62 1.53 20.67
N GLY A 163 2.84 0.45 20.75
CA GLY A 163 2.99 -0.68 19.82
C GLY A 163 1.70 -1.46 19.61
N LEU A 164 1.43 -1.80 18.35
CA LEU A 164 0.31 -2.67 17.99
C LEU A 164 0.80 -4.11 17.85
N THR A 165 0.07 -5.04 18.48
CA THR A 165 0.11 -6.46 18.11
C THR A 165 -0.71 -6.70 16.83
N ALA A 166 -0.56 -7.88 16.22
CA ALA A 166 -1.38 -8.25 15.06
C ALA A 166 -2.89 -8.25 15.36
N ALA A 167 -3.28 -8.65 16.58
CA ALA A 167 -4.68 -8.68 17.01
C ALA A 167 -5.26 -7.27 17.22
N GLU A 168 -4.46 -6.34 17.76
CA GLU A 168 -4.86 -4.94 17.94
C GLU A 168 -4.92 -4.19 16.60
N LEU A 169 -4.02 -4.50 15.66
CA LEU A 169 -4.10 -3.99 14.29
C LEU A 169 -5.37 -4.46 13.59
N ASP A 170 -5.72 -5.74 13.71
CA ASP A 170 -6.96 -6.31 13.16
C ASP A 170 -8.21 -5.75 13.85
N GLU A 171 -8.15 -5.43 15.14
CA GLU A 171 -9.20 -4.69 15.85
C GLU A 171 -9.36 -3.26 15.32
N MET A 172 -8.27 -2.51 15.17
CA MET A 172 -8.27 -1.17 14.55
C MET A 172 -8.88 -1.21 13.15
N LEU A 173 -8.45 -2.15 12.31
CA LEU A 173 -8.98 -2.29 10.94
C LEU A 173 -10.48 -2.56 10.92
N ARG A 174 -11.03 -3.26 11.93
CA ARG A 174 -12.47 -3.46 12.06
C ARG A 174 -13.18 -2.21 12.57
N ALA A 175 -12.58 -1.52 13.53
CA ALA A 175 -13.13 -0.30 14.13
C ALA A 175 -13.26 0.83 13.11
N ASN A 176 -12.33 0.94 12.15
CA ASN A 176 -12.35 1.98 11.13
C ASN A 176 -13.33 1.73 9.98
N ARG A 177 -13.93 0.54 9.87
CA ARG A 177 -14.77 0.17 8.71
C ARG A 177 -15.96 1.09 8.54
N GLU A 178 -16.03 1.75 7.39
CA GLU A 178 -17.24 2.44 6.96
C GLU A 178 -18.26 1.44 6.39
N PRO A 179 -19.56 1.57 6.70
CA PRO A 179 -20.58 0.66 6.19
C PRO A 179 -20.57 0.59 4.66
N LYS A 180 -20.50 -0.63 4.11
CA LYS A 180 -20.52 -0.95 2.66
C LYS A 180 -19.29 -0.50 1.87
N ASP A 181 -18.25 0.04 2.52
CA ASP A 181 -16.99 0.39 1.87
C ASP A 181 -16.05 -0.83 1.71
N TYR A 182 -16.51 -1.85 0.99
CA TYR A 182 -15.73 -3.09 0.83
C TYR A 182 -14.38 -2.88 0.16
N LYS A 183 -14.24 -1.83 -0.67
CA LYS A 183 -12.96 -1.51 -1.33
C LYS A 183 -11.98 -0.90 -0.32
N GLY A 184 -12.40 0.08 0.48
CA GLY A 184 -11.56 0.65 1.52
C GLY A 184 -11.19 -0.38 2.58
N TRP A 185 -12.09 -1.31 2.94
CA TRP A 185 -11.76 -2.39 3.87
C TRP A 185 -10.58 -3.25 3.39
N VAL A 186 -10.60 -3.62 2.10
CA VAL A 186 -9.54 -4.44 1.50
C VAL A 186 -8.25 -3.63 1.33
N GLY A 187 -8.36 -2.36 0.92
CA GLY A 187 -7.23 -1.43 0.82
C GLY A 187 -6.51 -1.28 2.15
N ALA A 188 -7.22 -0.80 3.17
CA ALA A 188 -6.67 -0.59 4.51
C ALA A 188 -6.08 -1.88 5.10
N SER A 189 -6.74 -3.03 4.93
CA SER A 189 -6.19 -4.31 5.42
C SER A 189 -4.87 -4.65 4.72
N THR A 190 -4.79 -4.49 3.40
CA THR A 190 -3.58 -4.80 2.62
C THR A 190 -2.42 -3.89 3.02
N GLU A 191 -2.69 -2.60 3.19
CA GLU A 191 -1.70 -1.58 3.57
C GLU A 191 -1.14 -1.84 4.98
N TRP A 192 -2.02 -2.05 5.95
CA TRP A 192 -1.61 -2.24 7.35
C TRP A 192 -0.99 -3.61 7.59
N GLU A 193 -1.48 -4.68 6.98
CA GLU A 193 -0.84 -6.01 7.07
C GLU A 193 0.56 -6.00 6.46
N THR A 194 0.73 -5.31 5.32
CA THR A 194 2.05 -5.14 4.68
C THR A 194 2.98 -4.33 5.58
N THR A 195 2.50 -3.22 6.13
CA THR A 195 3.25 -2.38 7.07
C THR A 195 3.66 -3.17 8.31
N PHE A 196 2.76 -3.96 8.88
CA PHE A 196 3.04 -4.83 10.03
C PHE A 196 4.10 -5.88 9.70
N LYS A 197 3.95 -6.59 8.57
CA LYS A 197 4.90 -7.60 8.13
C LYS A 197 6.32 -7.05 7.96
N LEU A 198 6.44 -5.84 7.41
CA LEU A 198 7.74 -5.21 7.14
C LEU A 198 8.31 -4.46 8.35
N GLY A 199 7.46 -3.94 9.22
CA GLY A 199 7.83 -2.99 10.27
C GLY A 199 7.80 -3.51 11.70
N LYS A 200 7.19 -4.67 11.97
CA LYS A 200 7.15 -5.22 13.34
C LYS A 200 8.55 -5.50 13.87
N ASP A 201 8.74 -5.28 15.16
CA ASP A 201 9.97 -5.61 15.86
C ASP A 201 10.08 -7.12 16.16
N LYS A 202 11.19 -7.50 16.80
CA LYS A 202 11.49 -8.89 17.18
C LYS A 202 10.49 -9.47 18.20
N ASP A 203 9.86 -8.61 18.97
CA ASP A 203 8.90 -8.98 20.03
C ASP A 203 7.46 -9.03 19.48
N GLY A 204 7.28 -8.72 18.19
CA GLY A 204 6.02 -8.82 17.48
C GLY A 204 5.18 -7.55 17.50
N PHE A 205 5.75 -6.40 17.87
CA PHE A 205 5.04 -5.13 17.93
C PHE A 205 5.36 -4.25 16.72
N LEU A 206 4.33 -3.68 16.11
CA LEU A 206 4.49 -2.57 15.17
C LEU A 206 4.54 -1.27 15.97
N ARG A 207 5.76 -0.77 16.21
CA ARG A 207 6.04 0.41 17.05
C ARG A 207 5.56 1.71 16.42
N LYS A 208 5.07 2.64 17.25
CA LYS A 208 4.62 3.98 16.87
C LYS A 208 5.67 4.74 16.06
N ASP A 209 6.92 4.71 16.49
CA ASP A 209 8.02 5.34 15.75
C ASP A 209 8.29 4.69 14.39
N THR A 210 8.07 3.39 14.25
CA THR A 210 8.15 2.73 12.94
C THR A 210 6.99 3.18 12.05
N VAL A 211 5.76 3.23 12.57
CA VAL A 211 4.59 3.69 11.81
C VAL A 211 4.72 5.16 11.42
N ARG A 212 5.30 6.01 12.27
CA ARG A 212 5.62 7.42 11.96
C ARG A 212 6.40 7.56 10.66
N THR A 213 7.28 6.60 10.35
CA THR A 213 8.08 6.63 9.11
C THR A 213 7.28 6.39 7.84
N VAL A 214 6.07 5.82 7.94
CA VAL A 214 5.14 5.69 6.81
C VAL A 214 4.73 7.09 6.35
N TYR A 215 4.41 7.95 7.30
CA TYR A 215 3.89 9.30 7.09
C TYR A 215 4.98 10.36 6.89
N ASP A 216 6.24 10.09 7.21
CA ASP A 216 7.35 10.98 6.85
C ASP A 216 8.00 10.62 5.49
N GLY A 217 7.57 9.51 4.87
CA GLY A 217 8.07 9.00 3.59
C GLY A 217 9.33 8.13 3.67
N SER A 218 9.88 7.88 4.87
CA SER A 218 11.15 7.15 5.02
C SER A 218 11.00 5.64 5.23
N PHE A 219 9.79 5.12 5.46
CA PHE A 219 9.55 3.71 5.81
C PHE A 219 10.15 2.73 4.80
N PHE A 220 9.80 2.85 3.52
CA PHE A 220 10.24 1.90 2.50
C PHE A 220 11.74 1.97 2.25
N SER A 221 12.32 3.18 2.23
CA SER A 221 13.78 3.37 2.13
C SER A 221 14.51 2.71 3.31
N LYS A 222 13.98 2.83 4.53
CA LYS A 222 14.53 2.14 5.72
C LYS A 222 14.43 0.62 5.60
N VAL A 223 13.31 0.09 5.12
CA VAL A 223 13.13 -1.35 4.89
C VAL A 223 14.10 -1.86 3.82
N ALA A 224 14.16 -1.21 2.66
CA ALA A 224 15.05 -1.59 1.55
C ALA A 224 16.53 -1.53 1.96
N SER A 225 16.93 -0.53 2.75
CA SER A 225 18.30 -0.42 3.27
C SER A 225 18.65 -1.57 4.22
N LYS A 226 17.73 -1.96 5.12
CA LYS A 226 17.91 -3.13 5.98
C LYS A 226 18.04 -4.44 5.19
N LYS A 227 17.39 -4.54 4.03
CA LYS A 227 17.46 -5.72 3.15
C LYS A 227 18.74 -5.78 2.31
N LYS A 228 19.39 -4.64 2.02
CA LYS A 228 20.68 -4.58 1.32
C LYS A 228 21.90 -4.64 2.24
N GLY A 229 21.74 -4.23 3.50
CA GLY A 229 22.85 -4.12 4.45
C GLY A 229 23.40 -5.47 4.96
N PRO A 230 24.54 -5.46 5.69
CA PRO A 230 25.20 -6.67 6.22
C PRO A 230 24.28 -7.56 7.07
N SER A 231 23.24 -6.97 7.68
CA SER A 231 22.21 -7.67 8.47
C SER A 231 21.38 -8.66 7.64
N ALA A 232 21.37 -8.56 6.31
CA ALA A 232 20.77 -9.55 5.43
C ALA A 232 21.51 -10.90 5.46
N ASN A 233 22.79 -10.91 5.85
CA ASN A 233 23.59 -12.14 5.99
C ASN A 233 23.45 -12.80 7.37
N GLN A 234 22.57 -12.30 8.25
CA GLN A 234 22.39 -12.82 9.62
C GLN A 234 20.97 -13.35 9.92
N ALA A 235 20.08 -13.40 8.93
CA ALA A 235 18.75 -14.00 9.03
C ALA A 235 18.66 -15.27 8.21
#